data_AF-A0A8E2B2B2-F1
#
_entry.id   AF-A0A8E2B2B2-F1
#
_cell.length_a   1.000
_cell.length_b   1.000
_cell.length_c   1.000
_cell.angle_alpha   90.00
_cell.angle_beta   90.00
_cell.angle_gamma   90.00
#
_symmetry.space_group_name_H-M   'P 1'
#
loop_
_entity.id
_entity.type
_entity.pdbx_description
1 polymer ?
#
loop_
_entity_poly.entity_id
_entity_poly.type
_entity_poly.pdbx_seq_one_letter_code
_entity_poly.pdbx_strand_id
1 'polypeptide(L)'
;MKQMLPVAFLLAPGTVKTTYTPYDEPDGSGGFADVWKGIYNGRVVALKVIRGIASKSSRSSEAVIWKYLRHRNITPFYGIDVHSFRLSFVSNWMIHGTVTSFLKNNPSANCLSILPISLQDSKYLHDMGIVHGDIKCSNILIDEHFVAKIADFGLSALSYSHKLTTRSTVAGSLRYTAPEIIDPEAFGFLKASASQ
;
A
#
# COMPACT_ATOMS: atom_id res chain seq x y z
N MET A 1 24.22 -6.10 -3.77
CA MET A 1 23.00 -5.85 -2.95
C MET A 1 22.25 -4.55 -3.28
N LYS A 2 22.82 -3.59 -4.04
CA LYS A 2 22.21 -2.26 -4.33
C LYS A 2 21.49 -2.11 -5.70
N GLN A 3 21.56 -3.09 -6.60
CA GLN A 3 20.93 -2.99 -7.92
C GLN A 3 19.48 -3.50 -7.88
N MET A 4 18.51 -2.58 -7.76
CA MET A 4 17.16 -2.63 -8.37
C MET A 4 16.20 -1.58 -7.77
N LEU A 5 16.42 -1.16 -6.52
CA LEU A 5 15.68 -0.03 -5.94
C LEU A 5 16.33 1.29 -6.42
N PRO A 6 15.56 2.28 -6.89
CA PRO A 6 16.11 3.56 -7.30
C PRO A 6 16.86 4.22 -6.13
N VAL A 7 18.17 4.46 -6.30
CA VAL A 7 19.01 5.10 -5.26
C VAL A 7 18.44 6.46 -4.85
N ALA A 8 17.79 7.16 -5.79
CA ALA A 8 17.12 8.44 -5.56
C ALA A 8 15.95 8.35 -4.54
N PHE A 9 15.48 7.16 -4.18
CA PHE A 9 14.40 6.99 -3.20
C PHE A 9 14.95 6.70 -1.80
N LEU A 10 16.25 6.42 -1.67
CA LEU A 10 16.86 6.15 -0.38
C LEU A 10 16.89 7.42 0.46
N LEU A 11 16.40 7.31 1.69
CA LEU A 11 16.53 8.35 2.69
C LEU A 11 17.95 8.34 3.24
N ALA A 12 18.45 9.52 3.60
CA ALA A 12 19.81 9.64 4.12
C ALA A 12 19.93 8.94 5.49
N PRO A 13 21.10 8.37 5.82
CA PRO A 13 21.32 7.71 7.10
C PRO A 13 20.98 8.62 8.29
N GLY A 14 20.31 8.07 9.30
CA GLY A 14 19.96 8.78 10.54
C GLY A 14 18.82 9.81 10.42
N THR A 15 18.21 9.97 9.23
CA THR A 15 17.06 10.88 9.05
C THR A 15 15.76 10.31 9.60
N VAL A 16 15.62 8.97 9.57
CA VAL A 16 14.52 8.25 10.21
C VAL A 16 14.99 7.80 11.59
N LYS A 17 14.22 8.14 12.61
CA LYS A 17 14.48 7.80 14.01
C LYS A 17 13.41 6.84 14.52
N THR A 18 13.83 5.77 15.16
CA THR A 18 12.98 4.79 15.82
C THR A 18 13.46 4.61 17.27
N THR A 19 12.58 4.16 18.15
CA THR A 19 12.89 3.95 19.58
C THR A 19 12.66 2.51 20.02
N TYR A 20 12.60 1.57 19.07
CA TYR A 20 12.27 0.18 19.33
C TYR A 20 13.43 -0.60 19.91
N THR A 21 13.08 -1.53 20.79
CA THR A 21 13.93 -2.62 21.23
C THR A 21 13.65 -3.88 20.39
N PRO A 22 14.56 -4.87 20.38
CA PRO A 22 14.32 -6.15 19.72
C PRO A 22 13.11 -6.95 20.26
N TYR A 23 12.52 -6.53 21.39
CA TYR A 23 11.40 -7.20 22.04
C TYR A 23 10.05 -6.54 21.77
N ASP A 24 10.05 -5.36 21.13
CA ASP A 24 8.81 -4.67 20.81
C ASP A 24 8.06 -5.39 19.69
N GLU A 25 6.74 -5.21 19.67
CA GLU A 25 5.88 -5.70 18.61
C GLU A 25 5.56 -4.57 17.62
N PRO A 26 5.33 -4.88 16.32
CA PRO A 26 4.91 -3.89 15.34
C PRO A 26 3.52 -3.32 15.66
N ASP A 27 3.29 -2.04 15.32
CA ASP A 27 1.98 -1.39 15.43
C ASP A 27 0.91 -2.06 14.53
N GLY A 28 1.32 -2.78 13.49
CA GLY A 28 0.44 -3.57 12.65
C GLY A 28 1.18 -4.63 11.84
N SER A 29 0.54 -5.78 11.66
CA SER A 29 1.13 -6.94 10.97
C SER A 29 0.22 -7.44 9.86
N GLY A 30 0.74 -7.53 8.63
CA GLY A 30 0.04 -8.07 7.47
C GLY A 30 0.53 -9.47 7.06
N GLY A 31 0.22 -9.90 5.83
CA GLY A 31 0.79 -11.14 5.28
C GLY A 31 2.26 -10.99 4.86
N PHE A 32 2.63 -9.81 4.37
CA PHE A 32 3.91 -9.58 3.69
C PHE A 32 4.76 -8.47 4.30
N ALA A 33 4.25 -7.77 5.32
CA ALA A 33 4.95 -6.65 5.94
C ALA A 33 4.50 -6.44 7.38
N ASP A 34 5.40 -5.88 8.17
CA ASP A 34 5.15 -5.30 9.48
C ASP A 34 5.16 -3.77 9.36
N VAL A 35 4.38 -3.09 10.17
CA VAL A 35 4.30 -1.63 10.19
C VAL A 35 4.74 -1.17 11.57
N TRP A 36 5.76 -0.31 11.56
CA TRP A 36 6.30 0.31 12.76
C TRP A 36 6.14 1.82 12.66
N LYS A 37 5.93 2.50 13.77
CA LYS A 37 5.94 3.97 13.83
C LYS A 37 7.38 4.52 13.79
N GLY A 38 7.58 5.79 13.53
CA GLY A 38 8.90 6.43 13.67
C GLY A 38 8.80 7.92 13.50
N ILE A 39 9.95 8.59 13.47
CA ILE A 39 10.03 10.04 13.25
C ILE A 39 10.92 10.32 12.03
N TYR A 40 10.41 11.11 11.09
CA TYR A 40 11.17 11.60 9.94
C TYR A 40 10.85 13.09 9.73
N ASN A 41 11.87 13.94 9.69
CA ASN A 41 11.74 15.40 9.57
C ASN A 41 10.72 16.00 10.57
N GLY A 42 10.73 15.52 11.82
CA GLY A 42 9.83 15.98 12.89
C GLY A 42 8.39 15.46 12.80
N ARG A 43 8.08 14.59 11.82
CA ARG A 43 6.74 14.02 11.62
C ARG A 43 6.69 12.56 12.08
N VAL A 44 5.54 12.15 12.59
CA VAL A 44 5.26 10.74 12.87
C VAL A 44 5.03 10.02 11.54
N VAL A 45 5.79 8.94 11.31
CA VAL A 45 5.77 8.18 10.06
C VAL A 45 5.49 6.70 10.31
N ALA A 46 4.98 6.03 9.28
CA ALA A 46 4.87 4.58 9.21
C ALA A 46 6.05 4.02 8.39
N LEU A 47 6.73 3.03 8.97
CA LEU A 47 7.75 2.21 8.34
C LEU A 47 7.13 0.85 8.00
N LYS A 48 6.75 0.65 6.75
CA LYS A 48 6.30 -0.65 6.23
C LYS A 48 7.52 -1.50 5.95
N VAL A 49 7.87 -2.35 6.92
CA VAL A 49 8.99 -3.30 6.88
C VAL A 49 8.58 -4.54 6.11
N ILE A 50 9.18 -4.77 4.96
CA ILE A 50 8.82 -5.88 4.09
C ILE A 50 9.41 -7.19 4.65
N ARG A 51 8.55 -8.19 4.88
CA ARG A 51 8.97 -9.53 5.35
C ARG A 51 9.45 -10.41 4.20
N GLY A 52 10.42 -11.27 4.51
CA GLY A 52 10.87 -12.34 3.61
C GLY A 52 11.58 -11.87 2.33
N ILE A 53 11.72 -12.79 1.38
CA ILE A 53 12.32 -12.56 0.06
C ILE A 53 11.20 -12.33 -0.95
N ALA A 54 10.42 -11.25 -0.79
CA ALA A 54 9.64 -10.77 -1.94
C ALA A 54 10.61 -10.58 -3.11
N SER A 55 10.19 -10.95 -4.33
CA SER A 55 11.07 -10.84 -5.49
C SER A 55 11.58 -9.39 -5.59
N LYS A 56 12.85 -9.23 -5.95
CA LYS A 56 13.47 -7.88 -6.03
C LYS A 56 12.71 -6.98 -7.02
N SER A 57 12.07 -7.57 -8.04
CA SER A 57 11.22 -6.88 -9.02
C SER A 57 9.94 -6.34 -8.42
N SER A 58 9.18 -7.13 -7.64
CA SER A 58 7.89 -6.66 -7.11
C SER A 58 8.04 -5.47 -6.16
N ARG A 59 9.08 -5.49 -5.31
CA ARG A 59 9.38 -4.39 -4.38
C ARG A 59 9.78 -3.11 -5.10
N SER A 60 10.48 -3.23 -6.22
CA SER A 60 10.91 -2.08 -7.01
C SER A 60 9.73 -1.43 -7.72
N SER A 61 8.77 -2.22 -8.22
CA SER A 61 7.55 -1.72 -8.83
C SER A 61 6.66 -0.96 -7.85
N GLU A 62 6.42 -1.49 -6.65
CA GLU A 62 5.60 -0.82 -5.62
C GLU A 62 6.17 0.56 -5.28
N ALA A 63 7.47 0.64 -4.98
CA ALA A 63 8.11 1.91 -4.64
C ALA A 63 8.09 2.93 -5.80
N VAL A 64 8.28 2.46 -7.04
CA VAL A 64 8.23 3.32 -8.24
C VAL A 64 6.83 3.86 -8.46
N ILE A 65 5.82 3.00 -8.50
CA ILE A 65 4.41 3.40 -8.65
C ILE A 65 4.07 4.42 -7.56
N TRP A 66 4.31 4.07 -6.30
CA TRP A 66 3.93 4.90 -5.17
C TRP A 66 4.64 6.27 -5.17
N LYS A 67 5.91 6.33 -5.58
CA LYS A 67 6.66 7.60 -5.64
C LYS A 67 6.07 8.63 -6.60
N TYR A 68 5.46 8.20 -7.70
CA TYR A 68 4.90 9.08 -8.71
C TYR A 68 3.44 9.47 -8.46
N LEU A 69 2.77 8.82 -7.50
CA LEU A 69 1.40 9.17 -7.14
C LEU A 69 1.37 10.39 -6.21
N ARG A 70 0.57 11.40 -6.60
CA ARG A 70 0.36 12.64 -5.83
C ARG A 70 -1.11 13.01 -5.87
N HIS A 71 -1.85 12.58 -4.85
CA HIS A 71 -3.27 12.90 -4.69
C HIS A 71 -3.60 13.08 -3.21
N ARG A 72 -4.59 13.93 -2.89
CA ARG A 72 -4.98 14.22 -1.51
C ARG A 72 -5.45 12.97 -0.74
N ASN A 73 -5.93 11.98 -1.48
CA ASN A 73 -6.44 10.71 -0.96
C ASN A 73 -5.52 9.52 -1.30
N ILE A 74 -4.25 9.76 -1.60
CA ILE A 74 -3.23 8.72 -1.65
C ILE A 74 -2.27 8.95 -0.50
N THR A 75 -1.88 7.88 0.16
CA THR A 75 -0.89 7.95 1.24
C THR A 75 0.44 8.52 0.72
N PRO A 76 1.03 9.55 1.37
CA PRO A 76 2.30 10.11 0.91
C PRO A 76 3.45 9.11 1.03
N PHE A 77 4.27 8.99 -0.01
CA PHE A 77 5.52 8.22 0.03
C PHE A 77 6.73 9.14 0.17
N TYR A 78 7.42 9.04 1.30
CA TYR A 78 8.60 9.85 1.58
C TYR A 78 9.86 9.24 0.99
N GLY A 79 10.02 7.92 1.10
CA GLY A 79 11.14 7.20 0.52
C GLY A 79 11.35 5.84 1.14
N ILE A 80 12.56 5.33 0.95
CA ILE A 80 12.99 4.01 1.41
C ILE A 80 14.04 4.20 2.49
N ASP A 81 13.81 3.64 3.66
CA ASP A 81 14.82 3.51 4.70
C ASP A 81 15.39 2.08 4.73
N VAL A 82 16.73 2.01 4.77
CA VAL A 82 17.50 0.76 4.83
C VAL A 82 18.41 0.71 6.06
N HIS A 83 18.17 1.60 7.04
CA HIS A 83 19.01 1.78 8.21
C HIS A 83 18.31 1.38 9.50
N SER A 84 17.02 1.71 9.66
CA SER A 84 16.20 1.25 10.79
C SER A 84 15.86 -0.24 10.65
N PHE A 85 15.64 -0.72 9.42
CA PHE A 85 15.37 -2.12 9.09
C PHE A 85 16.08 -2.51 7.79
N ARG A 86 16.07 -3.81 7.44
CA ARG A 86 16.66 -4.30 6.18
C ARG A 86 16.09 -3.60 4.94
N LEU A 87 14.79 -3.31 4.95
CA LEU A 87 14.09 -2.55 3.93
C LEU A 87 12.74 -2.09 4.49
N SER A 88 12.51 -0.77 4.51
CA SER A 88 11.23 -0.21 4.90
C SER A 88 10.80 0.92 3.97
N PHE A 89 9.50 0.97 3.68
CA PHE A 89 8.88 2.09 2.97
C PHE A 89 8.35 3.08 4.00
N VAL A 90 8.73 4.35 3.83
CA VAL A 90 8.43 5.42 4.79
C VAL A 90 7.31 6.29 4.22
N SER A 91 6.24 6.40 5.00
CA SER A 91 5.02 7.14 4.64
C SER A 91 4.45 7.87 5.86
N ASN A 92 3.44 8.72 5.65
CA ASN A 92 2.78 9.41 6.78
C ASN A 92 2.11 8.39 7.72
N TRP A 93 2.19 8.62 9.03
CA TRP A 93 1.44 7.80 10.00
C TRP A 93 -0.05 8.15 9.95
N MET A 94 -0.90 7.15 9.73
CA MET A 94 -2.35 7.32 9.66
C MET A 94 -2.94 7.07 11.04
N ILE A 95 -3.10 8.13 11.83
CA ILE A 95 -3.39 8.05 13.27
C ILE A 95 -4.70 7.32 13.60
N HIS A 96 -5.67 7.34 12.68
CA HIS A 96 -6.96 6.69 12.85
C HIS A 96 -7.01 5.27 12.26
N GLY A 97 -5.87 4.76 11.77
CA GLY A 97 -5.73 3.39 11.27
C GLY A 97 -6.53 3.14 10.00
N THR A 98 -6.99 1.91 9.81
CA THR A 98 -7.83 1.53 8.66
C THR A 98 -9.25 2.07 8.81
N VAL A 99 -9.95 2.31 7.71
CA VAL A 99 -11.37 2.69 7.75
C VAL A 99 -12.22 1.64 8.45
N THR A 100 -11.84 0.35 8.35
CA THR A 100 -12.49 -0.74 9.09
C THR A 100 -12.41 -0.53 10.60
N SER A 101 -11.20 -0.30 11.12
CA SER A 101 -10.98 -0.07 12.55
C SER A 101 -11.64 1.23 13.00
N PHE A 102 -11.54 2.28 12.18
CA PHE A 102 -12.13 3.58 12.46
C PHE A 102 -13.65 3.50 12.61
N LEU A 103 -14.35 2.89 11.65
CA LEU A 103 -15.82 2.78 11.68
C LEU A 103 -16.31 1.86 12.80
N LYS A 104 -15.55 0.81 13.15
CA LYS A 104 -15.86 -0.02 14.33
C LYS A 104 -15.83 0.77 15.63
N ASN A 105 -14.85 1.67 15.77
CA ASN A 105 -14.70 2.51 16.96
C ASN A 105 -15.60 3.75 16.94
N ASN A 106 -16.16 4.10 15.78
CA ASN A 106 -17.00 5.28 15.58
C ASN A 106 -18.28 4.88 14.82
N PRO A 107 -19.20 4.11 15.43
CA PRO A 107 -20.37 3.57 14.74
C PRO A 107 -21.34 4.65 14.22
N SER A 108 -21.32 5.84 14.81
CA SER A 108 -22.12 6.99 14.37
C SER A 108 -21.47 7.79 13.24
N ALA A 109 -20.24 7.45 12.84
CA ALA A 109 -19.56 8.14 11.75
C ALA A 109 -20.28 7.87 10.43
N ASN A 110 -20.50 8.92 9.65
CA ASN A 110 -21.10 8.77 8.33
C ASN A 110 -20.08 8.14 7.37
N CYS A 111 -20.23 6.84 7.12
CA CYS A 111 -19.41 6.09 6.19
C CYS A 111 -19.38 6.74 4.79
N LEU A 112 -20.50 7.28 4.32
CA LEU A 112 -20.62 7.94 3.02
C LEU A 112 -19.95 9.30 2.94
N SER A 113 -19.62 9.95 4.07
CA SER A 113 -18.79 11.16 4.06
C SER A 113 -17.29 10.83 4.09
N ILE A 114 -16.93 9.62 4.54
CA ILE A 114 -15.54 9.15 4.65
C ILE A 114 -15.09 8.40 3.38
N LEU A 115 -15.98 7.62 2.77
CA LEU A 115 -15.72 6.83 1.56
C LEU A 115 -16.05 7.45 0.17
N PRO A 116 -16.63 8.65 0.00
CA PRO A 116 -16.93 9.18 -1.35
C PRO A 116 -15.65 9.38 -2.17
N ILE A 117 -14.52 9.36 -1.47
CA ILE A 117 -13.13 9.33 -1.89
C ILE A 117 -12.81 8.16 -2.85
N SER A 118 -13.35 6.94 -2.68
CA SER A 118 -12.87 5.78 -3.49
C SER A 118 -13.13 5.91 -5.00
N LEU A 119 -14.18 6.63 -5.41
CA LEU A 119 -14.52 6.80 -6.82
C LEU A 119 -13.66 7.86 -7.51
N GLN A 120 -13.46 9.03 -6.87
CA GLN A 120 -12.62 10.09 -7.42
C GLN A 120 -11.13 9.68 -7.46
N ASP A 121 -10.70 8.88 -6.49
CA ASP A 121 -9.31 8.44 -6.36
C ASP A 121 -8.94 7.33 -7.32
N SER A 122 -9.83 6.36 -7.51
CA SER A 122 -9.63 5.32 -8.51
C SER A 122 -9.57 5.94 -9.90
N LYS A 123 -10.35 6.99 -10.17
CA LYS A 123 -10.21 7.80 -11.38
C LYS A 123 -8.79 8.39 -11.50
N TYR A 124 -8.25 9.02 -10.47
CA TYR A 124 -6.88 9.55 -10.52
C TYR A 124 -5.85 8.46 -10.86
N LEU A 125 -5.93 7.29 -10.23
CA LEU A 125 -5.04 6.17 -10.54
C LEU A 125 -5.18 5.73 -12.00
N HIS A 126 -6.41 5.60 -12.50
CA HIS A 126 -6.69 5.20 -13.87
C HIS A 126 -6.23 6.25 -14.90
N ASP A 127 -6.40 7.54 -14.60
CA ASP A 127 -5.88 8.63 -15.43
C ASP A 127 -4.34 8.60 -15.51
N MET A 128 -3.68 8.11 -14.45
CA MET A 128 -2.23 7.84 -14.42
C MET A 128 -1.86 6.49 -15.08
N GLY A 129 -2.83 5.77 -15.65
CA GLY A 129 -2.62 4.45 -16.27
C GLY A 129 -2.28 3.35 -15.27
N ILE A 130 -2.69 3.48 -14.00
CA ILE A 130 -2.36 2.56 -12.91
C ILE A 130 -3.64 1.88 -12.42
N VAL A 131 -3.63 0.56 -12.38
CA VAL A 131 -4.65 -0.24 -11.71
C VAL A 131 -4.13 -0.61 -10.33
N HIS A 132 -4.88 -0.28 -9.27
CA HIS A 132 -4.45 -0.56 -7.89
C HIS A 132 -4.34 -2.06 -7.60
N GLY A 133 -5.31 -2.85 -8.08
CA GLY A 133 -5.34 -4.32 -7.97
C GLY A 133 -5.82 -4.89 -6.63
N ASP A 134 -5.88 -4.09 -5.56
CA ASP A 134 -6.31 -4.54 -4.21
C ASP A 134 -7.04 -3.45 -3.41
N ILE A 135 -8.04 -2.79 -4.02
CA ILE A 135 -8.86 -1.80 -3.29
C ILE A 135 -9.81 -2.54 -2.34
N LYS A 136 -9.61 -2.33 -1.03
CA LYS A 136 -10.43 -2.90 0.05
C LYS A 136 -10.32 -2.05 1.30
N CYS A 137 -11.26 -2.21 2.24
CA CYS A 137 -11.30 -1.39 3.46
C CYS A 137 -10.05 -1.50 4.36
N SER A 138 -9.26 -2.59 4.28
CA SER A 138 -7.99 -2.66 5.03
C SER A 138 -6.88 -1.81 4.42
N ASN A 139 -7.02 -1.42 3.14
CA ASN A 139 -6.05 -0.62 2.38
C ASN A 139 -6.50 0.84 2.25
N ILE A 140 -7.59 1.22 2.92
CA ILE A 140 -8.03 2.62 3.07
C ILE A 140 -7.71 3.03 4.50
N LEU A 141 -6.82 4.00 4.66
CA LEU A 141 -6.36 4.52 5.94
C LEU A 141 -6.91 5.92 6.19
N ILE A 142 -7.07 6.31 7.45
CA ILE A 142 -7.62 7.60 7.85
C ILE A 142 -6.51 8.44 8.52
N ASP A 143 -6.27 9.63 7.98
CA ASP A 143 -5.27 10.58 8.49
C ASP A 143 -5.78 11.40 9.68
N GLU A 144 -4.92 12.26 10.24
CA GLU A 144 -5.21 13.14 11.38
C GLU A 144 -6.33 14.16 11.14
N HIS A 145 -6.74 14.36 9.89
CA HIS A 145 -7.80 15.27 9.49
C HIS A 145 -9.07 14.52 9.06
N PHE A 146 -9.19 13.23 9.42
CA PHE A 146 -10.30 12.35 9.05
C PHE A 146 -10.45 12.15 7.53
N VAL A 147 -9.37 12.34 6.77
CA VAL A 147 -9.37 12.13 5.32
C VAL A 147 -8.96 10.70 5.02
N ALA A 148 -9.80 10.00 4.26
CA ALA A 148 -9.46 8.66 3.76
C ALA A 148 -8.38 8.72 2.67
N LYS A 149 -7.44 7.78 2.74
CA LYS A 149 -6.33 7.64 1.78
C LYS A 149 -6.10 6.19 1.40
N ILE A 150 -5.89 5.96 0.11
CA ILE A 150 -5.49 4.66 -0.44
C ILE A 150 -4.02 4.38 -0.09
N ALA A 151 -3.78 3.17 0.40
CA ALA A 151 -2.49 2.62 0.76
C ALA A 151 -2.28 1.24 0.11
N ASP A 152 -1.06 0.72 0.24
CA ASP A 152 -0.65 -0.61 -0.21
C ASP A 152 -0.73 -0.87 -1.74
N PHE A 153 0.29 -0.39 -2.44
CA PHE A 153 0.43 -0.51 -3.89
C PHE A 153 1.17 -1.79 -4.33
N GLY A 154 1.29 -2.80 -3.45
CA GLY A 154 2.07 -4.01 -3.70
C GLY A 154 1.53 -4.89 -4.85
N LEU A 155 0.25 -4.74 -5.18
CA LEU A 155 -0.42 -5.41 -6.30
C LEU A 155 -0.74 -4.46 -7.47
N SER A 156 -0.29 -3.21 -7.40
CA SER A 156 -0.55 -2.23 -8.45
C SER A 156 0.25 -2.51 -9.71
N ALA A 157 -0.38 -2.27 -10.86
CA ALA A 157 0.20 -2.52 -12.18
C ALA A 157 -0.11 -1.38 -13.13
N LEU A 158 0.78 -1.18 -14.11
CA LEU A 158 0.51 -0.29 -15.23
C LEU A 158 -0.47 -0.96 -16.19
N SER A 159 -1.55 -0.25 -16.54
CA SER A 159 -2.65 -0.72 -17.38
C SER A 159 -2.20 -1.10 -18.80
N TYR A 160 -1.07 -0.57 -19.27
CA TYR A 160 -0.48 -0.90 -20.58
C TYR A 160 0.34 -2.20 -20.60
N SER A 161 0.59 -2.81 -19.43
CA SER A 161 1.18 -4.14 -19.42
C SER A 161 0.09 -5.14 -19.80
N HIS A 162 0.16 -5.70 -21.01
CA HIS A 162 -0.74 -6.72 -21.56
C HIS A 162 -0.80 -8.04 -20.74
N LYS A 163 -0.24 -8.04 -19.52
CA LYS A 163 -0.29 -9.14 -18.56
C LYS A 163 -1.04 -8.63 -17.33
N LEU A 164 -2.38 -8.61 -17.42
CA LEU A 164 -3.24 -8.62 -16.23
C LEU A 164 -2.93 -9.91 -15.47
N THR A 165 -1.93 -9.87 -14.59
CA THR A 165 -1.65 -10.99 -13.69
C THR A 165 -2.61 -10.83 -12.53
N THR A 166 -3.62 -11.69 -12.50
CA THR A 166 -4.61 -11.80 -11.42
C THR A 166 -3.92 -12.29 -10.15
N ARG A 167 -3.23 -11.40 -9.43
CA ARG A 167 -2.51 -11.71 -8.18
C ARG A 167 -3.40 -11.60 -6.93
N SER A 168 -4.71 -11.41 -7.08
CA SER A 168 -5.66 -11.14 -5.99
C SER A 168 -6.17 -12.40 -5.26
N THR A 169 -5.42 -13.50 -5.27
CA THR A 169 -5.84 -14.79 -4.66
C THR A 169 -5.51 -14.88 -3.17
N VAL A 170 -5.75 -13.83 -2.39
CA VAL A 170 -5.77 -13.94 -0.92
C VAL A 170 -7.22 -13.98 -0.48
N ALA A 171 -7.61 -15.01 0.30
CA ALA A 171 -8.99 -15.29 0.71
C ALA A 171 -9.76 -14.10 1.31
N GLY A 172 -9.07 -13.09 1.85
CA GLY A 172 -9.67 -11.85 2.38
C GLY A 172 -10.10 -10.83 1.31
N SER A 173 -9.46 -10.82 0.14
CA SER A 173 -9.78 -9.92 -0.98
C SER A 173 -10.90 -10.45 -1.87
N LEU A 174 -11.25 -11.74 -1.81
CA LEU A 174 -12.25 -12.36 -2.69
C LEU A 174 -13.59 -11.61 -2.72
N ARG A 175 -14.05 -11.07 -1.57
CA ARG A 175 -15.28 -10.26 -1.48
C ARG A 175 -15.23 -8.94 -2.25
N TYR A 176 -14.04 -8.47 -2.58
CA TYR A 176 -13.77 -7.23 -3.34
C TYR A 176 -13.30 -7.53 -4.76
N THR A 177 -13.08 -8.80 -5.10
CA THR A 177 -12.60 -9.22 -6.42
C THR A 177 -13.74 -9.23 -7.42
N ALA A 178 -13.54 -8.58 -8.57
CA ALA A 178 -14.50 -8.57 -9.65
C ALA A 178 -14.72 -9.99 -10.23
N PRO A 179 -15.94 -10.35 -10.67
CA PRO A 179 -16.27 -11.71 -11.08
C PRO A 179 -15.41 -12.23 -12.24
N GLU A 180 -15.04 -11.37 -13.19
CA GLU A 180 -14.18 -11.69 -14.33
C GLU A 180 -12.73 -12.03 -13.93
N ILE A 181 -12.31 -11.68 -12.71
CA ILE A 181 -11.01 -12.08 -12.15
C ILE A 181 -11.10 -13.46 -11.51
N ILE A 182 -12.27 -13.82 -10.97
CA ILE A 182 -12.53 -15.12 -10.34
C ILE A 182 -12.72 -16.19 -11.41
N ASP A 183 -13.50 -15.87 -12.44
CA ASP A 183 -13.78 -16.73 -13.59
C ASP A 183 -13.54 -15.98 -14.90
N PRO A 184 -12.28 -15.89 -15.37
CA PRO A 184 -11.96 -15.19 -16.61
C PRO A 184 -12.63 -15.79 -17.84
N GLU A 185 -12.79 -17.12 -17.87
CA GLU A 185 -13.28 -17.86 -19.03
C GLU A 185 -14.77 -17.57 -19.27
N ALA A 186 -15.59 -17.51 -18.20
CA ALA A 186 -16.99 -17.12 -18.29
C ALA A 186 -17.21 -15.71 -18.87
N PHE A 187 -16.19 -14.85 -18.81
CA PHE A 187 -16.22 -13.49 -19.32
C PHE A 187 -15.39 -13.31 -20.62
N GLY A 188 -14.95 -14.40 -21.24
CA GLY A 188 -14.22 -14.36 -22.52
C GLY A 188 -12.75 -13.92 -22.41
N PHE A 189 -12.17 -13.96 -21.20
CA PHE A 189 -10.77 -13.65 -20.95
C PHE A 189 -9.92 -14.93 -20.82
N LEU A 190 -8.64 -14.83 -21.20
CA LEU A 190 -7.68 -15.90 -20.97
C LEU A 190 -7.25 -15.90 -19.50
N LYS A 191 -7.26 -17.07 -18.87
CA LYS A 191 -6.73 -17.26 -17.51
C LYS A 191 -5.23 -16.92 -17.52
N ALA A 192 -4.82 -15.96 -16.69
CA ALA A 192 -3.41 -15.60 -16.58
C ALA A 192 -2.63 -16.83 -16.08
N SER A 193 -1.66 -17.30 -16.87
CA SER A 193 -0.77 -18.37 -16.42
C SER A 193 0.08 -17.86 -15.26
N ALA A 194 0.09 -18.60 -14.16
CA ALA A 194 1.03 -18.35 -13.08
C ALA A 194 2.44 -18.53 -13.66
N SER A 195 3.16 -17.42 -13.84
CA SER A 195 4.58 -17.47 -14.16
C SER A 195 5.30 -18.16 -13.01
N GLN A 196 5.88 -19.33 -13.30
CA GLN A 196 6.81 -20.07 -12.45
C GLN A 196 7.99 -19.19 -12.01
#